data_AF-A0A382DE53-F1
#
_entry.id   AF-A0A382DE53-F1
#
_cell.length_a   1.000
_cell.length_b   1.000
_cell.length_c   1.000
_cell.angle_alpha   90.00
_cell.angle_beta   90.00
_cell.angle_gamma   90.00
#
_symmetry.space_group_name_H-M   'P 1'
#
loop_
_entity.id
_entity.type
_entity.pdbx_description
1 polymer ?
#
loop_
_entity_poly.entity_id
_entity_poly.type
_entity_poly.pdbx_seq_one_letter_code
_entity_poly.pdbx_strand_id
1 'polypeptide(L)'
;MLETLSLIAYRQPITRGEIEEIRGVTIGTQLMRGLMDRGWIKIVGQRDVPGKPSLYSTTKEFLDYFGLQHLRELPNLPNLTNTDTLNMELPLEAEDVIEEEVSEQELPPQI
;
A
#
# COMPACT_ATOMS: atom_id res chain seq x y z
N MET A 1 0.50 -7.10 2.47
CA MET A 1 0.92 -7.58 1.13
C MET A 1 1.33 -6.43 0.23
N LEU A 2 0.45 -5.45 0.00
CA LEU A 2 0.76 -4.29 -0.86
C LEU A 2 1.96 -3.47 -0.38
N GLU A 3 2.11 -3.27 0.93
CA GLU A 3 3.26 -2.54 1.49
C GLU A 3 4.62 -3.10 1.06
N THR A 4 4.82 -4.42 1.12
CA THR A 4 6.04 -5.08 0.64
C THR A 4 6.23 -4.88 -0.87
N LEU A 5 5.15 -5.01 -1.65
CA LEU A 5 5.21 -4.81 -3.09
C LEU A 5 5.61 -3.38 -3.46
N SER A 6 5.04 -2.39 -2.77
CA SER A 6 5.39 -0.98 -2.95
C SER A 6 6.87 -0.74 -2.67
N LEU A 7 7.42 -1.30 -1.58
CA LEU A 7 8.86 -1.20 -1.30
C LEU A 7 9.71 -1.78 -2.44
N ILE A 8 9.33 -2.93 -2.98
CA ILE A 8 10.03 -3.52 -4.13
C ILE A 8 9.93 -2.60 -5.36
N ALA A 9 8.75 -2.06 -5.66
CA ALA A 9 8.56 -1.19 -6.83
C ALA A 9 9.42 0.08 -6.77
N TYR A 10 9.52 0.73 -5.61
CA TYR A 10 10.25 1.99 -5.43
C TYR A 10 11.75 1.85 -5.11
N ARG A 11 12.19 0.70 -4.59
CA ARG A 11 13.58 0.50 -4.12
C ARG A 11 14.31 -0.63 -4.83
N GLN A 12 13.73 -1.23 -5.86
CA GLN A 12 14.40 -2.27 -6.65
C GLN A 12 15.74 -1.79 -7.22
N PRO A 13 16.76 -2.66 -7.28
CA PRO A 13 16.78 -4.04 -6.78
C PRO A 13 16.99 -4.12 -5.26
N ILE A 14 16.09 -4.82 -4.55
CA ILE A 14 16.09 -4.88 -3.07
C ILE A 14 16.07 -6.33 -2.55
N THR A 15 16.72 -6.58 -1.41
CA THR A 15 16.73 -7.89 -0.72
C THR A 15 15.60 -8.00 0.29
N ARG A 16 15.21 -9.24 0.64
CA ARG A 16 14.22 -9.47 1.70
C ARG A 16 14.63 -8.80 3.03
N GLY A 17 15.91 -8.88 3.40
CA GLY A 17 16.41 -8.30 4.65
C GLY A 17 16.26 -6.78 4.71
N GLU A 18 16.53 -6.07 3.61
CA GLU A 18 16.31 -4.61 3.54
C GLU A 18 14.84 -4.24 3.68
N ILE A 19 13.93 -5.04 3.09
CA ILE A 19 12.50 -4.79 3.24
C ILE A 19 12.09 -4.98 4.72
N GLU A 20 12.60 -6.02 5.38
CA GLU A 20 12.35 -6.28 6.81
C GLU A 20 12.91 -5.16 7.69
N GLU A 21 14.10 -4.66 7.38
CA GLU A 21 14.74 -3.53 8.07
C GLU A 21 13.90 -2.25 7.96
N ILE A 22 13.44 -1.90 6.75
CA ILE A 22 12.63 -0.69 6.52
C ILE A 22 11.27 -0.80 7.23
N ARG A 23 10.67 -2.00 7.27
CA ARG A 23 9.36 -2.21 7.90
C ARG A 23 9.43 -2.42 9.41
N GLY A 24 10.61 -2.71 9.95
CA GLY A 24 10.79 -3.09 11.35
C GLY A 24 10.13 -4.42 11.74
N VAL A 25 9.66 -5.23 10.77
CA VAL A 25 8.99 -6.52 11.02
C VAL A 25 9.40 -7.57 10.01
N THR A 26 9.47 -8.82 10.47
CA THR A 26 9.77 -9.99 9.63
C THR A 26 8.69 -10.19 8.56
N ILE A 27 9.12 -10.55 7.36
CA ILE A 27 8.23 -10.89 6.25
C ILE A 27 8.08 -12.40 6.17
N GLY A 28 6.84 -12.88 6.13
CA GLY A 28 6.59 -14.31 5.93
C GLY A 28 7.03 -14.78 4.54
N THR A 29 7.71 -15.93 4.46
CA THR A 29 8.14 -16.54 3.19
C THR A 29 6.99 -16.73 2.19
N GLN A 30 5.78 -17.01 2.69
CA GLN A 30 4.58 -17.20 1.87
C GLN A 30 4.15 -15.91 1.15
N LEU A 31 4.41 -14.73 1.72
CA LEU A 31 4.12 -13.45 1.08
C LEU A 31 5.02 -13.25 -0.15
N MET A 32 6.33 -13.45 0.01
CA MET A 32 7.28 -13.35 -1.10
C MET A 32 6.94 -14.35 -2.20
N ARG A 33 6.61 -15.59 -1.82
CA ARG A 33 6.15 -16.63 -2.76
C ARG A 33 4.88 -16.20 -3.49
N GLY A 34 3.86 -15.70 -2.78
CA GLY A 34 2.61 -15.26 -3.39
C GLY A 34 2.78 -14.09 -4.37
N LEU A 35 3.74 -13.18 -4.13
CA LEU A 35 4.07 -12.12 -5.09
C LEU A 35 4.79 -12.65 -6.33
N MET A 36 5.66 -13.66 -6.18
CA MET A 36 6.33 -14.32 -7.31
C MET A 36 5.36 -15.18 -8.13
N ASP A 37 4.49 -15.93 -7.47
CA ASP A 37 3.52 -16.83 -8.11
C ASP A 37 2.49 -16.06 -8.95
N ARG A 38 2.16 -14.83 -8.54
CA ARG A 38 1.32 -13.89 -9.32
C ARG A 38 2.08 -13.21 -10.46
N GLY A 39 3.37 -13.50 -10.61
CA GLY A 39 4.22 -12.87 -11.61
C GLY A 39 4.55 -11.41 -11.31
N TRP A 40 4.18 -10.83 -10.16
CA TRP A 40 4.39 -9.39 -9.91
C TRP A 40 5.85 -9.03 -9.59
N ILE A 41 6.60 -9.97 -9.02
CA ILE A 41 8.03 -9.78 -8.73
C ILE A 41 8.85 -10.98 -9.22
N LYS A 42 10.13 -10.75 -9.47
CA LYS A 42 11.11 -11.78 -9.84
C LYS A 42 12.44 -11.58 -9.12
N ILE A 43 13.25 -12.64 -9.09
CA ILE A 43 14.65 -12.55 -8.66
C ILE A 43 15.49 -12.11 -9.86
N VAL A 44 16.27 -11.03 -9.68
CA VAL A 44 17.16 -10.49 -10.72
C VAL A 44 18.64 -10.79 -10.48
N GLY A 45 18.97 -11.34 -9.32
CA GLY A 45 20.33 -11.73 -8.97
C GLY A 45 20.47 -12.01 -7.48
N GLN A 46 21.72 -12.06 -7.02
CA GLN A 46 22.07 -12.15 -5.61
C GLN A 46 23.08 -11.07 -5.28
N ARG A 47 23.01 -10.54 -4.07
CA ARG A 47 24.00 -9.56 -3.59
C ARG A 47 25.30 -10.26 -3.20
N ASP A 48 26.43 -9.64 -3.52
CA ASP A 48 27.76 -10.16 -3.21
C ASP A 48 28.18 -9.83 -1.77
N VAL A 49 27.45 -10.39 -0.81
CA VAL A 49 27.71 -10.29 0.63
C VAL A 49 27.56 -11.68 1.27
N PRO A 50 28.07 -11.90 2.50
CA PRO A 50 27.86 -13.17 3.20
C PRO A 50 26.37 -13.57 3.25
N GLY A 51 26.08 -14.81 2.89
CA GLY A 51 24.70 -15.32 2.75
C GLY A 51 24.06 -15.11 1.38
N LYS A 52 24.66 -14.34 0.47
CA LYS A 52 24.23 -14.11 -0.92
C LYS A 52 22.71 -13.95 -1.08
N PRO A 53 22.09 -12.97 -0.40
CA PRO A 53 20.65 -12.80 -0.41
C PRO A 53 20.14 -12.46 -1.82
N SER A 54 18.97 -13.00 -2.17
CA SER A 54 18.30 -12.74 -3.46
C SER A 54 17.84 -11.30 -3.57
N LEU A 55 18.02 -10.72 -4.77
CA LEU A 55 17.54 -9.39 -5.14
C LEU A 55 16.23 -9.50 -5.91
N TYR A 56 15.24 -8.73 -5.48
CA TYR A 56 13.89 -8.71 -6.05
C TYR A 56 13.64 -7.44 -6.86
N SER A 57 12.84 -7.58 -7.91
CA SER A 57 12.38 -6.47 -8.78
C SER A 57 11.00 -6.77 -9.35
N THR A 58 10.29 -5.73 -9.76
CA THR A 58 8.98 -5.87 -10.42
C THR A 58 9.12 -6.41 -11.84
N THR A 59 8.04 -6.97 -12.37
CA THR A 59 7.97 -7.54 -13.72
C THR A 59 7.14 -6.67 -14.67
N LYS A 60 6.94 -7.14 -15.90
CA LYS A 60 5.96 -6.56 -16.82
C LYS A 60 4.53 -6.82 -16.38
N GLU A 61 4.21 -8.01 -15.88
CA GLU A 61 2.88 -8.34 -15.35
C GLU A 61 2.46 -7.41 -14.22
N PHE A 62 3.40 -6.94 -13.39
CA PHE A 62 3.15 -5.86 -12.45
C PHE A 62 2.68 -4.59 -13.17
N LEU A 63 3.42 -4.13 -14.18
CA LEU A 63 3.06 -2.93 -14.94
C LEU A 63 1.69 -3.06 -15.61
N ASP A 64 1.43 -4.20 -16.25
CA ASP A 64 0.15 -4.50 -16.90
C ASP A 64 -1.01 -4.49 -15.88
N TYR A 65 -0.81 -5.09 -14.70
CA TYR A 65 -1.82 -5.13 -13.64
C TYR A 65 -2.15 -3.73 -13.09
N PHE A 66 -1.14 -2.86 -12.96
CA PHE A 66 -1.32 -1.49 -12.47
C PHE A 66 -1.61 -0.47 -13.59
N GLY A 67 -1.74 -0.91 -14.84
CA GLY A 67 -2.03 -0.05 -15.98
C GLY A 67 -0.90 0.93 -16.33
N LEU A 68 0.35 0.57 -16.03
CA LEU A 68 1.54 1.38 -16.26
C LEU A 68 2.28 0.91 -17.52
N GLN A 69 2.88 1.82 -18.27
CA GLN A 69 3.82 1.50 -19.35
C GLN A 69 5.26 1.39 -18.81
N HIS A 70 5.58 2.18 -17.80
CA HIS A 70 6.91 2.30 -17.22
C HIS A 70 6.87 2.56 -15.71
N LEU A 71 7.90 2.08 -15.00
CA LEU A 71 8.03 2.29 -13.55
C LEU A 71 8.13 3.76 -13.12
N ARG A 72 8.61 4.64 -14.02
CA ARG A 72 8.69 6.09 -13.81
C ARG A 72 7.33 6.79 -13.71
N GLU A 73 6.25 6.09 -14.05
CA GLU A 73 4.88 6.59 -13.90
C GLU A 73 4.32 6.36 -12.50
N LEU A 74 5.05 5.62 -11.64
CA LEU A 74 4.69 5.49 -10.24
C LEU A 74 4.70 6.87 -9.57
N PRO A 75 3.72 7.15 -8.67
CA PRO A 75 3.69 8.39 -7.91
C PRO A 75 5.02 8.67 -7.22
N ASN A 76 5.47 9.93 -7.25
CA ASN A 76 6.64 10.31 -6.47
C ASN A 76 6.39 10.08 -4.98
N LEU A 77 7.38 9.56 -4.28
CA LEU A 77 7.30 9.43 -2.83
C LEU A 77 7.18 10.83 -2.22
N PRO A 78 6.28 11.05 -1.25
CA PRO A 78 6.22 12.32 -0.55
C PRO A 78 7.57 12.58 0.10
N ASN A 79 8.11 13.78 -0.09
CA ASN A 79 9.29 14.22 0.62
C ASN A 79 8.94 14.26 2.11
N LEU A 80 9.51 13.35 2.90
CA LEU A 80 9.35 13.30 4.36
C LEU A 80 10.14 14.43 5.04
N THR A 81 10.03 15.66 4.55
CA THR A 81 10.76 16.82 5.08
C THR A 81 9.98 17.55 6.16
N ASN A 82 8.71 17.20 6.41
CA ASN A 82 7.94 17.76 7.52
C ASN A 82 7.14 16.67 8.22
N THR A 83 7.66 16.19 9.35
CA THR A 83 6.88 15.38 10.31
C THR A 83 5.68 16.18 10.87
N ASP A 84 5.68 17.51 10.75
CA ASP A 84 4.58 18.39 11.17
C ASP A 84 3.31 18.34 10.29
N THR A 85 3.38 17.87 9.03
CA THR A 85 2.21 17.91 8.11
C THR A 85 1.33 16.66 8.16
N LEU A 86 1.63 15.68 9.02
CA LEU A 86 0.80 14.47 9.17
C LEU A 86 -0.49 14.70 9.98
N ASN A 87 -0.70 15.89 10.56
CA ASN A 87 -2.00 16.35 11.05
C ASN A 87 -2.91 16.83 9.92
N MET A 88 -2.97 16.09 8.81
CA MET A 88 -3.99 16.32 7.79
C MET A 88 -5.29 15.74 8.34
N GLU A 89 -6.09 16.58 9.00
CA GLU A 89 -7.49 16.28 9.28
C GLU A 89 -8.13 15.84 7.96
N LEU A 90 -8.39 14.53 7.84
CA LEU A 90 -9.27 14.01 6.80
C LEU A 90 -10.61 14.73 6.99
N PRO A 91 -11.08 15.56 6.04
CA PRO A 91 -12.46 15.97 6.04
C PRO A 91 -13.23 14.70 5.71
N LEU A 92 -13.77 14.05 6.73
CA LEU A 92 -14.88 13.12 6.53
C LEU A 92 -16.02 14.02 6.06
N GLU A 93 -16.18 14.14 4.75
CA GLU A 93 -17.42 14.66 4.18
C GLU A 93 -18.51 13.71 4.68
N ALA A 94 -19.23 14.17 5.70
CA ALA A 94 -20.45 13.52 6.13
C ALA A 94 -21.38 13.55 4.91
N GLU A 95 -21.57 12.40 4.28
CA GLU A 95 -22.63 12.22 3.29
C GLU A 95 -23.94 12.63 3.97
N ASP A 96 -24.58 13.66 3.41
CA ASP A 96 -25.92 14.10 3.74
C ASP A 96 -26.87 12.90 3.76
N VAL A 97 -27.18 12.40 4.96
CA VAL A 97 -28.40 11.60 5.17
C VAL A 97 -29.55 12.58 5.19
N ILE A 98 -30.18 12.70 4.02
CA ILE A 98 -31.40 13.45 3.76
C ILE A 98 -32.42 13.13 4.86
N GLU A 99 -32.80 14.15 5.63
CA GLU A 99 -33.93 14.13 6.55
C GLU A 99 -35.22 13.90 5.75
N GLU A 100 -35.87 12.74 5.92
CA GLU A 100 -37.30 12.64 5.67
C GLU A 100 -38.05 12.96 6.97
N GLU A 101 -38.80 14.06 6.92
CA GLU A 101 -39.68 14.59 7.95
C GLU A 101 -40.64 13.52 8.49
N VAL A 102 -40.61 13.28 9.80
CA VAL A 102 -41.76 12.66 10.50
C VAL A 102 -42.66 13.80 10.97
N SER A 103 -43.76 14.04 10.26
CA SER A 103 -44.78 14.98 10.68
C SER A 103 -45.46 14.50 11.98
N GLU A 104 -45.44 15.35 13.00
CA GLU A 104 -46.15 15.24 14.28
C GLU A 104 -47.68 15.12 14.15
N GLN A 105 -48.31 14.78 15.31
CA GLN A 105 -49.74 14.83 15.69
C GLN A 105 -50.45 13.46 15.60
N GLU A 106 -51.06 12.87 16.65
CA GLU A 106 -51.76 13.43 17.82
C GLU A 106 -51.59 12.53 19.08
N LEU A 107 -51.40 13.13 20.25
CA LEU A 107 -51.80 12.54 21.54
C LEU A 107 -53.23 13.01 21.84
N PRO A 108 -54.22 12.15 22.11
CA PRO A 108 -55.46 12.59 22.70
C PRO A 108 -55.30 12.86 24.22
N PRO A 109 -56.06 13.82 24.77
CA PRO A 109 -55.86 14.37 26.11
C PRO A 109 -56.31 13.42 27.23
N GLN A 110 -55.69 13.60 28.40
CA GLN A 110 -56.11 13.01 29.67
C GLN A 110 -57.46 13.56 30.13
N ILE A 111 -58.40 12.67 30.49
CA ILE A 111 -59.39 12.80 31.58
C ILE A 111 -59.53 11.42 32.24
#